data_AF-A0A917H345-F1
#
_entry.id   AF-A0A917H345-F1
#
_cell.length_a   1.000
_cell.length_b   1.000
_cell.length_c   1.000
_cell.angle_alpha   90.00
_cell.angle_beta   90.00
_cell.angle_gamma   90.00
#
_symmetry.space_group_name_H-M   'P 1'
#
loop_
_entity.id
_entity.type
_entity.pdbx_description
1 polymer ?
#
loop_
_entity_poly.entity_id
_entity_poly.type
_entity_poly.pdbx_seq_one_letter_code
_entity_poly.pdbx_strand_id
1 'polypeptide(L)'
;MEMELKDELGITVERLAAAAGLLEQAVERLAQRQSDSEESIGRIGHIVATVEARRETELEQKLAVAEAEIAELRAAAASVSHTVTNGRKTLPVQMANLLAKQGVTVDSMEAGALDAALVSLSVEQRIAVKSQLMRAGMLG
;
A
#
# COMPACT_ATOMS: atom_id res chain seq x y z
N MET A 1 83.07 1.57 4.68
CA MET A 1 82.18 2.74 4.74
C MET A 1 81.57 3.13 3.40
N GLU A 2 82.28 3.72 2.42
CA GLU A 2 81.61 4.13 1.15
C GLU A 2 81.05 2.97 0.32
N MET A 3 81.73 1.82 0.32
CA MET A 3 81.28 0.62 -0.41
C MET A 3 80.04 -0.02 0.24
N GLU A 4 80.00 -0.06 1.57
CA GLU A 4 78.84 -0.59 2.33
C GLU A 4 77.59 0.28 2.17
N LEU A 5 77.74 1.61 2.11
CA LEU A 5 76.64 2.54 1.85
C LEU A 5 76.03 2.37 0.45
N LYS A 6 76.86 2.03 -0.55
CA LYS A 6 76.38 1.75 -1.91
C LYS A 6 75.60 0.44 -2.00
N ASP A 7 76.04 -0.59 -1.28
CA ASP A 7 75.35 -1.88 -1.22
C ASP A 7 74.00 -1.76 -0.49
N GLU A 8 73.96 -1.03 0.63
CA GLU A 8 72.72 -0.75 1.36
C GLU A 8 71.73 0.05 0.51
N LEU A 9 72.22 1.05 -0.24
CA LEU A 9 71.40 1.80 -1.19
C LEU A 9 70.86 0.90 -2.31
N GLY A 10 71.68 -0.01 -2.85
CA GLY A 10 71.24 -1.00 -3.85
C GLY A 10 70.08 -1.87 -3.36
N ILE A 11 70.19 -2.40 -2.14
CA ILE A 11 69.15 -3.22 -1.51
C ILE A 11 67.86 -2.41 -1.31
N THR A 12 67.95 -1.14 -0.89
CA THR A 12 66.76 -0.31 -0.71
C THR A 12 66.06 0.01 -2.03
N VAL A 13 66.82 0.25 -3.11
CA VAL A 13 66.29 0.47 -4.46
C VAL A 13 65.61 -0.78 -5.00
N GLU A 14 66.20 -1.97 -4.82
CA GLU A 14 65.56 -3.23 -5.22
C GLU A 14 64.25 -3.49 -4.48
N ARG A 15 64.22 -3.25 -3.16
CA ARG A 15 62.99 -3.37 -2.36
C ARG A 15 61.94 -2.35 -2.77
N LEU A 16 62.35 -1.12 -3.11
CA LEU A 16 61.45 -0.10 -3.61
C LEU A 16 60.87 -0.48 -4.99
N ALA A 17 61.69 -1.01 -5.89
CA ALA A 17 61.24 -1.48 -7.20
C ALA A 17 60.25 -2.65 -7.07
N ALA A 18 60.52 -3.60 -6.16
CA ALA A 18 59.59 -4.69 -5.87
C ALA A 18 58.26 -4.17 -5.28
N ALA A 19 58.30 -3.21 -4.36
CA ALA A 19 57.10 -2.59 -3.79
C ALA A 19 56.30 -1.82 -4.84
N ALA A 20 56.97 -1.08 -5.73
CA ALA A 20 56.33 -0.38 -6.84
C ALA A 20 55.62 -1.35 -7.80
N GLY A 21 56.26 -2.47 -8.15
CA GLY A 21 55.65 -3.50 -8.99
C GLY A 21 54.41 -4.14 -8.35
N LEU A 22 54.39 -4.33 -7.02
CA LEU A 22 53.21 -4.82 -6.31
C LEU A 22 52.08 -3.78 -6.28
N LEU A 23 52.42 -2.50 -6.15
CA LEU A 23 51.44 -1.41 -6.20
C LEU A 23 50.81 -1.28 -7.59
N GLU A 24 51.61 -1.37 -8.66
CA GLU A 24 51.10 -1.37 -10.04
C GLU A 24 50.10 -2.52 -10.26
N GLN A 25 50.44 -3.72 -9.82
CA GLN A 25 49.52 -4.87 -9.91
C GLN A 25 48.26 -4.69 -9.05
N ALA A 26 48.37 -4.04 -7.89
CA ALA A 26 47.22 -3.77 -7.03
C ALA A 26 46.29 -2.72 -7.67
N VAL A 27 46.84 -1.68 -8.28
CA VAL A 27 46.09 -0.65 -9.00
C VAL A 27 45.38 -1.25 -10.22
N GLU A 28 46.05 -2.10 -11.00
CA GLU A 28 45.44 -2.78 -12.14
C GLU A 28 44.25 -3.65 -11.73
N ARG A 29 44.40 -4.43 -10.64
CA ARG A 29 43.30 -5.23 -10.09
C ARG A 29 42.15 -4.37 -9.57
N LEU A 30 42.44 -3.21 -9.00
CA LEU A 30 41.41 -2.29 -8.52
C LEU A 30 40.66 -1.65 -9.68
N ALA A 31 41.36 -1.23 -10.73
CA ALA A 31 40.78 -0.69 -11.95
C ALA A 31 39.85 -1.71 -12.63
N GLN A 32 40.28 -2.98 -12.74
CA GLN A 32 39.44 -4.05 -13.27
C GLN A 32 38.17 -4.25 -12.43
N ARG A 33 38.30 -4.32 -11.09
CA ARG A 33 37.14 -4.46 -10.19
C ARG A 33 36.18 -3.29 -10.28
N GLN A 34 36.70 -2.08 -10.49
CA GLN A 34 35.86 -0.90 -10.67
C GLN A 34 35.07 -1.00 -11.98
N SER A 35 35.72 -1.36 -13.09
CA SER A 35 35.06 -1.57 -14.39
C SER A 35 33.96 -2.64 -14.29
N ASP A 36 34.25 -3.78 -13.66
CA ASP A 36 33.27 -4.86 -13.48
C ASP A 36 32.07 -4.40 -12.61
N SER A 37 32.33 -3.56 -11.62
CA SER A 37 31.30 -3.00 -10.74
C SER A 37 30.41 -2.01 -11.48
N GLU A 38 30.99 -1.11 -12.29
CA GLU A 38 30.25 -0.16 -13.12
C GLU A 38 29.34 -0.90 -14.12
N GLU A 39 29.85 -1.96 -14.75
CA GLU A 39 29.05 -2.80 -15.64
C GLU A 39 27.88 -3.48 -14.89
N SER A 40 28.14 -4.04 -13.71
CA SER A 40 27.12 -4.68 -12.88
C SER A 40 26.03 -3.68 -12.46
N ILE A 41 26.41 -2.47 -12.05
CA ILE A 41 25.48 -1.39 -11.70
C ILE A 41 24.60 -1.03 -12.91
N GLY A 42 25.19 -0.93 -14.11
CA GLY A 42 24.44 -0.69 -15.35
C GLY A 42 23.41 -1.78 -15.63
N ARG A 43 23.78 -3.06 -15.49
CA ARG A 43 22.86 -4.19 -15.66
C ARG A 43 21.74 -4.18 -14.63
N ILE A 44 22.05 -3.91 -13.36
CA ILE A 44 21.06 -3.79 -12.29
C ILE A 44 20.09 -2.65 -12.60
N GLY A 45 20.60 -1.48 -13.01
CA GLY A 45 19.77 -0.34 -13.41
C GLY A 45 18.79 -0.69 -14.52
N HIS A 46 19.23 -1.43 -15.54
CA HIS A 46 18.35 -1.91 -16.61
C HIS A 46 17.28 -2.88 -16.11
N ILE A 47 17.63 -3.81 -15.21
CA ILE A 47 16.65 -4.74 -14.62
C ILE A 47 15.62 -3.98 -13.79
N VAL A 48 16.06 -3.03 -12.96
CA VAL A 48 15.16 -2.21 -12.16
C VAL A 48 14.20 -1.44 -13.06
N ALA A 49 14.69 -0.77 -14.10
CA ALA A 49 13.85 -0.03 -15.04
C ALA A 49 12.80 -0.94 -15.73
N THR A 50 13.18 -2.14 -16.14
CA THR A 50 12.24 -3.07 -16.79
C THR A 50 11.20 -3.65 -15.81
N VAL A 51 11.61 -3.94 -14.57
CA VAL A 51 10.70 -4.41 -13.52
C VAL A 51 9.72 -3.30 -13.11
N GLU A 52 10.19 -2.07 -12.97
CA GLU A 52 9.35 -0.91 -12.65
C GLU A 52 8.34 -0.63 -13.76
N ALA A 53 8.77 -0.61 -15.03
CA ALA A 53 7.87 -0.44 -16.17
C ALA A 53 6.80 -1.54 -16.23
N ARG A 54 7.18 -2.81 -16.00
CA ARG A 54 6.21 -3.91 -15.93
C ARG A 54 5.22 -3.70 -14.79
N ARG A 55 5.70 -3.34 -13.60
CA ARG A 55 4.84 -3.10 -12.43
C ARG A 55 3.86 -1.96 -12.67
N GLU A 56 4.30 -0.89 -13.32
CA GLU A 56 3.44 0.24 -13.71
C GLU A 56 2.30 -0.23 -14.61
N THR A 57 2.59 -0.99 -15.68
CA THR A 57 1.53 -1.52 -16.56
C THR A 57 0.55 -2.46 -15.84
N GLU A 58 1.03 -3.29 -14.92
CA GLU A 58 0.17 -4.17 -14.11
C GLU A 58 -0.73 -3.36 -13.16
N LEU A 59 -0.24 -2.24 -12.63
CA LEU A 59 -1.03 -1.35 -11.78
C LEU A 59 -2.09 -0.59 -12.58
N GLU A 60 -1.75 -0.08 -13.77
CA GLU A 60 -2.71 0.56 -14.67
C GLU A 60 -3.85 -0.38 -15.05
N GLN A 61 -3.53 -1.64 -15.38
CA GLN A 61 -4.55 -2.66 -15.69
C GLN A 61 -5.47 -2.93 -14.49
N LYS A 62 -4.90 -3.10 -13.29
CA LYS A 62 -5.70 -3.32 -12.07
C LYS A 62 -6.58 -2.12 -11.75
N LEU A 63 -6.08 -0.91 -11.98
CA LEU A 63 -6.82 0.32 -11.78
C LEU A 63 -8.00 0.39 -12.77
N ALA A 64 -7.78 0.12 -14.05
CA ALA A 64 -8.84 0.09 -15.06
C ALA A 64 -9.93 -0.95 -14.74
N VAL A 65 -9.54 -2.14 -14.27
CA VAL A 65 -10.50 -3.18 -13.83
C VAL A 65 -11.30 -2.71 -12.62
N ALA A 66 -10.63 -2.17 -11.60
CA ALA A 66 -11.30 -1.67 -10.40
C ALA A 66 -12.26 -0.50 -10.70
N GLU A 67 -11.87 0.41 -11.60
CA GLU A 67 -12.73 1.51 -12.05
C GLU A 67 -13.97 0.99 -12.79
N ALA A 68 -13.81 -0.03 -13.64
CA ALA A 68 -14.93 -0.67 -14.32
C ALA A 68 -15.89 -1.36 -13.33
N GLU A 69 -15.37 -2.10 -12.34
CA GLU A 69 -16.17 -2.73 -11.29
C GLU A 69 -16.91 -1.69 -10.44
N ILE A 70 -16.26 -0.58 -10.08
CA ILE A 70 -16.91 0.52 -9.34
C ILE A 70 -18.02 1.14 -10.17
N ALA A 71 -17.80 1.36 -11.47
CA ALA A 71 -18.81 1.90 -12.38
C ALA A 71 -20.02 0.95 -12.48
N GLU A 72 -19.77 -0.36 -12.60
CA GLU A 72 -20.82 -1.38 -12.61
C GLU A 72 -21.59 -1.42 -11.29
N LEU A 73 -20.91 -1.45 -10.15
CA LEU A 73 -21.55 -1.45 -8.83
C LEU A 73 -22.36 -0.17 -8.59
N ARG A 74 -21.88 0.98 -9.05
CA ARG A 74 -22.63 2.25 -8.99
C ARG A 74 -23.86 2.21 -9.90
N ALA A 75 -23.76 1.65 -11.10
CA ALA A 75 -24.88 1.48 -12.00
C ALA A 75 -25.93 0.51 -11.41
N ALA A 76 -25.47 -0.61 -10.83
CA ALA A 76 -26.32 -1.56 -10.13
C ALA A 76 -27.02 -0.90 -8.93
N ALA A 77 -26.29 -0.13 -8.11
CA ALA A 77 -26.87 0.62 -7.00
C ALA A 77 -27.88 1.68 -7.45
N ALA A 78 -27.63 2.37 -8.57
CA ALA A 78 -28.58 3.32 -9.16
C ALA A 78 -29.83 2.64 -9.73
N SER A 79 -29.70 1.39 -10.18
CA SER A 79 -30.84 0.58 -10.67
C SER A 79 -31.70 0.00 -9.54
N VAL A 80 -31.17 -0.07 -8.30
CA VAL A 80 -31.98 -0.38 -7.11
C VAL A 80 -32.91 0.79 -6.87
N SER A 81 -34.16 0.60 -7.28
CA SER A 81 -35.17 1.66 -7.34
C SER A 81 -35.35 2.39 -6.01
N HIS A 82 -35.14 3.72 -6.05
CA HIS A 82 -35.56 4.67 -5.00
C HIS A 82 -37.07 4.60 -4.66
N THR A 83 -37.88 3.84 -5.40
CA THR A 83 -39.27 3.56 -5.01
C THR A 83 -39.39 2.71 -3.75
N VAL A 84 -38.35 1.93 -3.39
CA VAL A 84 -38.28 1.24 -2.09
C VAL A 84 -37.92 2.22 -0.96
N THR A 85 -37.20 3.32 -1.26
CA THR A 85 -36.73 4.28 -0.24
C THR A 85 -37.64 5.50 -0.05
N ASN A 86 -38.44 5.88 -1.05
CA ASN A 86 -39.31 7.09 -1.00
C ASN A 86 -40.81 6.80 -0.91
N GLY A 87 -41.23 5.53 -0.80
CA GLY A 87 -42.64 5.14 -0.76
C GLY A 87 -43.17 4.84 0.63
N ARG A 88 -43.37 5.89 1.46
CA ARG A 88 -43.94 5.86 2.84
C ARG A 88 -42.98 5.25 3.89
N LYS A 89 -42.51 6.08 4.82
CA LYS A 89 -41.74 5.68 6.02
C LYS A 89 -42.61 4.82 6.93
N THR A 90 -42.76 3.54 6.62
CA THR A 90 -43.55 2.60 7.43
C THR A 90 -42.61 1.61 8.07
N LEU A 91 -42.38 1.76 9.38
CA LEU A 91 -41.78 0.71 10.18
C LEU A 91 -42.83 -0.35 10.51
N PRO A 92 -42.43 -1.64 10.57
CA PRO A 92 -43.25 -2.66 11.21
C PRO A 92 -43.64 -2.21 12.63
N VAL A 93 -44.93 -2.34 12.99
CA VAL A 93 -45.49 -1.84 14.27
C VAL A 93 -44.71 -2.38 15.48
N GLN A 94 -44.24 -3.63 15.40
CA GLN A 94 -43.41 -4.23 16.44
C GLN A 94 -42.09 -3.46 16.65
N MET A 95 -41.47 -2.98 15.58
CA MET A 95 -40.22 -2.22 15.64
C MET A 95 -40.44 -0.77 16.08
N ALA A 96 -41.51 -0.14 15.62
CA ALA A 96 -41.91 1.18 16.12
C ALA A 96 -42.14 1.15 17.64
N ASN A 97 -42.74 0.08 18.15
CA ASN A 97 -42.91 -0.13 19.60
C ASN A 97 -41.59 -0.39 20.33
N LEU A 98 -40.63 -1.09 19.72
CA LEU A 98 -39.30 -1.30 20.31
C LEU A 98 -38.49 0.00 20.38
N LEU A 99 -38.50 0.79 19.30
CA LEU A 99 -37.82 2.10 19.28
C LEU A 99 -38.47 3.08 20.26
N ALA A 100 -39.80 3.10 20.35
CA ALA A 100 -40.52 3.91 21.33
C ALA A 100 -40.19 3.50 22.78
N LYS A 101 -40.04 2.20 23.07
CA LYS A 101 -39.61 1.70 24.39
C LYS A 101 -38.18 2.13 24.74
N GLN A 102 -37.32 2.32 23.74
CA GLN A 102 -35.96 2.81 23.91
C GLN A 102 -35.86 4.35 23.86
N GLY A 103 -36.99 5.06 23.82
CA GLY A 103 -37.04 6.52 23.81
C GLY A 103 -36.68 7.17 22.47
N VAL A 104 -36.58 6.40 21.38
CA VAL A 104 -36.26 6.92 20.04
C VAL A 104 -37.56 7.21 19.29
N THR A 105 -37.88 8.49 19.08
CA THR A 105 -38.99 8.92 18.24
C THR A 105 -38.54 9.05 16.79
N VAL A 106 -39.46 8.79 15.85
CA VAL A 106 -39.19 8.83 14.39
C VAL A 106 -38.71 10.21 13.92
N ASP A 107 -39.06 11.27 14.66
CA ASP A 107 -38.69 12.66 14.36
C ASP A 107 -37.34 13.10 14.97
N SER A 108 -36.73 12.30 15.87
CA SER A 108 -35.49 12.64 16.62
C SER A 108 -34.38 11.60 16.46
N MET A 109 -34.28 10.96 15.30
CA MET A 109 -33.29 9.92 15.05
C MET A 109 -31.89 10.48 14.76
N GLU A 110 -31.17 10.87 15.81
CA GLU A 110 -29.72 11.10 15.73
C GLU A 110 -28.98 9.76 15.74
N ALA A 111 -28.00 9.60 14.83
CA ALA A 111 -27.25 8.35 14.65
C ALA A 111 -26.60 7.83 15.95
N GLY A 112 -26.17 8.74 16.84
CA GLY A 112 -25.59 8.38 18.15
C GLY A 112 -26.61 7.84 19.16
N ALA A 113 -27.84 8.36 19.16
CA ALA A 113 -28.90 7.93 20.06
C ALA A 113 -29.49 6.57 19.65
N LEU A 114 -29.59 6.32 18.33
CA LEU A 114 -30.02 5.03 17.81
C LEU A 114 -29.03 3.92 18.17
N ASP A 115 -27.73 4.17 18.02
CA ASP A 115 -26.71 3.17 18.34
C ASP A 115 -26.67 2.86 19.84
N ALA A 116 -26.84 3.87 20.69
CA ALA A 116 -26.96 3.68 22.14
C ALA A 116 -28.20 2.86 22.52
N ALA A 117 -29.36 3.11 21.90
CA ALA A 117 -30.60 2.35 22.13
C ALA A 117 -30.47 0.87 21.70
N LEU A 118 -29.69 0.60 20.66
CA LEU A 118 -29.52 -0.74 20.11
C LEU A 118 -28.42 -1.55 20.80
N VAL A 119 -27.55 -0.96 21.63
CA VAL A 119 -26.45 -1.65 22.34
C VAL A 119 -26.93 -2.82 23.21
N SER A 120 -28.16 -2.77 23.72
CA SER A 120 -28.75 -3.84 24.54
C SER A 120 -29.13 -5.10 23.74
N LEU A 121 -29.09 -5.06 22.41
CA LEU A 121 -29.45 -6.17 21.51
C LEU A 121 -28.22 -6.94 21.02
N SER A 122 -28.43 -8.18 20.57
CA SER A 122 -27.37 -8.97 19.93
C SER A 122 -26.88 -8.29 18.63
N VAL A 123 -25.66 -8.61 18.19
CA VAL A 123 -25.08 -8.01 16.97
C VAL A 123 -25.97 -8.26 15.75
N GLU A 124 -26.52 -9.46 15.62
CA GLU A 124 -27.42 -9.88 14.55
C GLU A 124 -28.74 -9.10 14.59
N GLN A 125 -29.28 -8.88 15.79
CA GLN A 125 -30.48 -8.08 16.00
C GLN A 125 -30.25 -6.60 15.65
N ARG A 126 -29.08 -6.05 16.01
CA ARG A 126 -28.70 -4.68 15.60
C ARG A 126 -28.62 -4.53 14.09
N ILE A 127 -28.01 -5.49 13.40
CA ILE A 127 -27.92 -5.51 11.94
C ILE A 127 -29.33 -5.63 11.31
N ALA A 128 -30.19 -6.49 11.86
CA ALA A 128 -31.57 -6.63 11.41
C ALA A 128 -32.37 -5.34 11.57
N VAL A 129 -32.25 -4.64 12.71
CA VAL A 129 -32.96 -3.38 12.96
C VAL A 129 -32.43 -2.27 12.03
N LYS A 130 -31.10 -2.10 11.93
CA LYS A 130 -30.49 -1.07 11.06
C LYS A 130 -30.82 -1.29 9.59
N SER A 131 -30.76 -2.52 9.09
CA SER A 131 -31.12 -2.84 7.70
C SER A 131 -32.59 -2.56 7.39
N GLN A 132 -33.49 -2.77 8.35
CA GLN A 132 -34.90 -2.40 8.22
C GLN A 132 -35.11 -0.89 8.24
N LEU A 133 -34.38 -0.14 9.08
CA LEU A 133 -34.43 1.31 9.12
C LEU A 133 -33.89 1.95 7.83
N MET A 134 -32.81 1.40 7.27
CA MET A 134 -32.30 1.79 5.94
C MET A 134 -33.33 1.49 4.85
N ARG A 135 -33.97 0.31 4.88
CA ARG A 135 -35.03 -0.05 3.93
C ARG A 135 -36.27 0.86 4.05
N ALA A 136 -36.58 1.33 5.25
CA ALA A 136 -37.69 2.25 5.50
C ALA A 136 -37.37 3.72 5.16
N GLY A 137 -36.16 4.02 4.65
CA GLY A 137 -35.74 5.38 4.32
C GLY A 137 -35.56 6.28 5.55
N MET A 138 -35.26 5.68 6.71
CA MET A 138 -35.05 6.37 7.99
C MET A 138 -33.57 6.51 8.36
N LEU A 139 -32.68 5.83 7.63
CA LEU A 139 -31.23 5.97 7.70
C LEU A 139 -30.72 6.18 6.27
N GLY A 140 -30.11 7.34 6.03
CA GLY A 140 -29.53 7.77 4.76
C GLY A 140 -28.55 8.90 5.01
#